data_AF-A0A8T4TDT0-F1
#
_entry.id   AF-A0A8T4TDT0-F1
#
_cell.length_a   1.000
_cell.length_b   1.000
_cell.length_c   1.000
_cell.angle_alpha   90.00
_cell.angle_beta   90.00
_cell.angle_gamma   90.00
#
_symmetry.space_group_name_H-M   'P 1'
#
loop_
_entity.id
_entity.type
_entity.pdbx_description
1 polymer ?
#
loop_
_entity_poly.entity_id
_entity_poly.type
_entity_poly.pdbx_seq_one_letter_code
_entity_poly.pdbx_strand_id
1 'polypeptide(L)'
;MLLEKNNLEEEIINYLLNSPTDWARVVESYKNVYGDQKVDEHFAGLLAEVNLRLKLEDLSTRYSERLMLDPIKHEAETDNYLFLNINNKFFIEDKRNNKTHSELDEFAIIDGLPVLFEVKTGSYKDGSRVLEKNNHRKIQYAMRLDRVEYLIRPLEEYFGSKCGYVLLIPQDYIYPYSSLQRELIANNGIISSLGFKRKEFRYNIIPELIRDFNFIQD
;
A
#
# COMPACT_ATOMS: atom_id res chain seq x y z
N MET A 1 -2.84 37.75 0.80
CA MET A 1 -1.98 36.60 0.45
C MET A 1 -2.93 35.42 0.25
N LEU A 2 -3.24 35.10 -1.00
CA LEU A 2 -4.12 33.98 -1.33
C LEU A 2 -3.30 32.71 -1.14
N LEU A 3 -3.71 31.83 -0.23
CA LEU A 3 -3.19 30.48 -0.13
C LEU A 3 -3.50 29.79 -1.46
N GLU A 4 -2.50 29.65 -2.33
CA GLU A 4 -2.59 28.67 -3.41
C GLU A 4 -2.94 27.34 -2.76
N LYS A 5 -4.10 26.78 -3.11
CA LYS A 5 -4.48 25.43 -2.74
C LYS A 5 -3.42 24.51 -3.35
N ASN A 6 -2.49 24.09 -2.49
CA ASN A 6 -1.36 23.28 -2.87
C ASN A 6 -1.86 21.84 -2.99
N ASN A 7 -2.22 21.42 -4.19
CA ASN A 7 -2.87 20.13 -4.46
C ASN A 7 -1.86 18.97 -4.56
N LEU A 8 -0.80 18.96 -3.74
CA LEU A 8 0.23 17.91 -3.82
C LEU A 8 -0.35 16.52 -3.55
N GLU A 9 -1.34 16.40 -2.67
CA GLU A 9 -2.08 15.16 -2.47
C GLU A 9 -2.72 14.67 -3.78
N GLU A 10 -3.38 15.55 -4.53
CA GLU A 10 -3.96 15.21 -5.83
C GLU A 10 -2.87 14.91 -6.87
N GLU A 11 -1.74 15.63 -6.87
CA GLU A 11 -0.61 15.36 -7.75
C GLU A 11 0.01 14.00 -7.49
N ILE A 12 0.22 13.63 -6.21
CA ILE A 12 0.71 12.32 -5.79
C ILE A 12 -0.26 11.24 -6.23
N ILE A 13 -1.56 11.40 -5.96
CA ILE A 13 -2.58 10.44 -6.37
C ILE A 13 -2.60 10.29 -7.90
N ASN A 14 -2.59 11.42 -8.63
CA ASN A 14 -2.54 11.42 -10.09
C ASN A 14 -1.26 10.77 -10.62
N TYR A 15 -0.12 10.99 -9.98
CA TYR A 15 1.13 10.33 -10.36
C TYR A 15 1.06 8.83 -10.11
N LEU A 16 0.60 8.40 -8.92
CA LEU A 16 0.43 6.98 -8.59
C LEU A 16 -0.47 6.27 -9.61
N LEU A 17 -1.54 6.95 -10.06
CA LEU A 17 -2.52 6.45 -11.03
C LEU A 17 -1.98 6.37 -12.46
N ASN A 18 -1.27 7.40 -12.92
CA ASN A 18 -0.96 7.57 -14.34
C ASN A 18 0.49 7.26 -14.71
N SER A 19 1.38 7.11 -13.72
CA SER A 19 2.77 6.72 -14.00
C SER A 19 2.80 5.25 -14.47
N PRO A 20 3.45 4.98 -15.62
CA PRO A 20 3.67 3.61 -16.05
C PRO A 20 4.50 2.86 -15.00
N THR A 21 4.21 1.59 -14.80
CA THR A 21 5.01 0.75 -13.91
C THR A 21 6.26 0.28 -14.64
N ASP A 22 7.44 0.59 -14.10
CA ASP A 22 8.70 -0.01 -14.52
C ASP A 22 8.85 -1.39 -13.88
N TRP A 23 8.32 -2.40 -14.56
CA TRP A 23 8.33 -3.77 -14.05
C TRP A 23 9.72 -4.35 -13.86
N ALA A 24 10.71 -3.94 -14.68
CA ALA A 24 12.08 -4.40 -14.54
C ALA A 24 12.67 -3.92 -13.21
N ARG A 25 12.49 -2.63 -12.90
CA ARG A 25 12.92 -2.05 -11.60
C ARG A 25 12.16 -2.66 -10.42
N VAL A 26 10.86 -2.93 -10.56
CA VAL A 26 10.06 -3.60 -9.52
C VAL A 26 10.58 -5.01 -9.24
N VAL A 27 10.87 -5.79 -10.28
CA VAL A 27 11.44 -7.14 -10.17
C VAL A 27 12.80 -7.11 -9.48
N GLU A 28 13.68 -6.21 -9.91
CA GLU A 28 15.01 -6.04 -9.32
C GLU A 28 14.92 -5.68 -7.83
N SER A 29 14.10 -4.68 -7.49
CA SER A 29 13.87 -4.27 -6.11
C SER A 29 13.26 -5.40 -5.28
N TYR A 30 12.32 -6.18 -5.84
CA TYR A 30 11.77 -7.34 -5.16
C TYR A 30 12.85 -8.38 -4.83
N LYS A 31 13.71 -8.72 -5.78
CA LYS A 31 14.83 -9.67 -5.57
C LYS A 31 15.80 -9.18 -4.50
N ASN A 32 16.08 -7.88 -4.47
CA ASN A 32 16.97 -7.29 -3.47
C ASN A 32 16.41 -7.39 -2.04
N VAL A 33 15.09 -7.27 -1.87
CA VAL A 33 14.44 -7.32 -0.55
C VAL A 33 14.12 -8.74 -0.10
N TYR A 34 13.58 -9.55 -1.02
CA TYR A 34 13.02 -10.87 -0.69
C TYR A 34 13.89 -12.04 -1.14
N GLY A 35 14.93 -11.79 -1.95
CA GLY A 35 15.76 -12.83 -2.58
C GLY A 35 15.05 -13.56 -3.72
N ASP A 36 15.61 -14.69 -4.15
CA ASP A 36 15.03 -15.57 -5.18
C ASP A 36 13.93 -16.48 -4.63
N GLN A 37 13.02 -15.92 -3.83
CA GLN A 37 11.89 -16.67 -3.28
C GLN A 37 10.97 -17.18 -4.38
N LYS A 38 10.34 -18.34 -4.13
CA LYS A 38 9.37 -18.91 -5.06
C LYS A 38 8.17 -17.98 -5.21
N VAL A 39 7.76 -17.78 -6.46
CA VAL A 39 6.49 -17.15 -6.81
C VAL A 39 5.35 -17.91 -6.14
N ASP A 40 4.72 -17.27 -5.16
CA ASP A 40 3.58 -17.82 -4.41
C ASP A 40 2.30 -16.99 -4.62
N GLU A 41 1.32 -17.13 -3.73
CA GLU A 41 0.07 -16.36 -3.85
C GLU A 41 0.17 -14.90 -3.39
N HIS A 42 1.22 -14.56 -2.64
CA HIS A 42 1.50 -13.23 -2.12
C HIS A 42 2.38 -12.42 -3.06
N PHE A 43 3.15 -13.08 -3.93
CA PHE A 43 4.04 -12.47 -4.92
C PHE A 43 3.45 -11.23 -5.61
N ALA A 44 2.22 -11.33 -6.08
CA ALA A 44 1.51 -10.26 -6.76
C ALA A 44 1.17 -9.05 -5.88
N GLY A 45 0.89 -9.27 -4.59
CA GLY A 45 0.72 -8.22 -3.60
C GLY A 45 2.04 -7.52 -3.30
N LEU A 46 3.10 -8.31 -3.07
CA LEU A 46 4.44 -7.81 -2.79
C LEU A 46 5.00 -6.98 -3.96
N LEU A 47 4.79 -7.39 -5.22
CA LEU A 47 5.19 -6.58 -6.38
C LEU A 47 4.44 -5.24 -6.44
N ALA A 48 3.16 -5.21 -6.04
CA ALA A 48 2.38 -3.98 -6.02
C ALA A 48 2.82 -3.05 -4.88
N GLU A 49 3.17 -3.60 -3.72
CA GLU A 49 3.79 -2.86 -2.60
C GLU A 49 5.15 -2.26 -3.01
N VAL A 50 6.02 -3.06 -3.65
CA VAL A 50 7.31 -2.58 -4.18
C VAL A 50 7.11 -1.48 -5.22
N ASN A 51 6.15 -1.64 -6.14
CA ASN A 51 5.84 -0.59 -7.11
C ASN A 51 5.34 0.71 -6.45
N LEU A 52 4.50 0.61 -5.43
CA LEU A 52 4.07 1.77 -4.64
C LEU A 52 5.28 2.47 -4.03
N ARG A 53 6.16 1.73 -3.37
CA ARG A 53 7.39 2.26 -2.75
C ARG A 53 8.24 3.03 -3.76
N LEU A 54 8.58 2.40 -4.89
CA LEU A 54 9.42 3.02 -5.93
C LEU A 54 8.80 4.31 -6.48
N LYS A 55 7.47 4.33 -6.68
CA LYS A 55 6.77 5.54 -7.13
C LYS A 55 6.81 6.66 -6.08
N LEU A 56 6.68 6.32 -4.81
CA LEU A 56 6.78 7.28 -3.72
C LEU A 56 8.22 7.80 -3.56
N GLU A 57 9.24 6.97 -3.79
CA GLU A 57 10.66 7.39 -3.81
C GLU A 57 10.97 8.36 -4.96
N ASP A 58 10.42 8.09 -6.15
CA ASP A 58 10.55 9.00 -7.28
C ASP A 58 9.88 10.35 -6.99
N LEU A 59 8.75 10.34 -6.30
CA LEU A 59 8.04 11.55 -5.87
C LEU A 59 8.79 12.27 -4.75
N SER A 60 9.36 11.56 -3.77
CA SER A 60 10.07 12.19 -2.65
C SER A 60 11.33 12.90 -3.12
N THR A 61 11.96 12.39 -4.19
CA THR A 61 13.07 13.09 -4.85
C THR A 61 12.62 14.42 -5.47
N ARG A 62 11.40 14.49 -6.02
CA ARG A 62 10.84 15.71 -6.64
C ARG A 62 10.29 16.70 -5.62
N TYR A 63 9.76 16.20 -4.50
CA TYR A 63 9.08 16.98 -3.47
C TYR A 63 9.72 16.79 -2.10
N SER A 64 11.05 16.84 -2.01
CA SER A 64 11.83 16.43 -0.83
C SER A 64 11.48 17.18 0.46
N GLU A 65 11.03 18.43 0.39
CA GLU A 65 10.61 19.22 1.56
C GLU A 65 9.18 18.93 2.01
N ARG A 66 8.39 18.23 1.18
CA ARG A 66 6.94 18.06 1.34
C ARG A 66 6.51 16.61 1.42
N LEU A 67 7.35 15.68 0.95
CA LEU A 67 7.11 14.25 0.99
C LEU A 67 8.29 13.55 1.67
N MET A 68 8.04 13.02 2.87
CA MET A 68 9.03 12.26 3.64
C MET A 68 8.61 10.80 3.74
N LEU A 69 9.49 9.91 3.28
CA LEU A 69 9.37 8.47 3.44
C LEU A 69 10.11 8.01 4.70
N ASP A 70 9.72 6.84 5.22
CA ASP A 70 10.24 6.26 6.47
C ASP A 70 10.33 7.26 7.64
N PRO A 71 9.26 8.04 7.90
CA PRO A 71 9.27 9.09 8.92
C PRO A 71 9.38 8.56 10.36
N ILE A 72 9.16 7.25 10.58
CA ILE A 72 9.28 6.59 11.88
C ILE A 72 10.57 5.76 11.90
N LYS A 73 11.42 6.00 12.90
CA LYS A 73 12.66 5.24 13.08
C LYS A 73 12.38 3.83 13.60
N HIS A 74 13.25 2.89 13.28
CA HIS A 74 13.27 1.59 13.93
C HIS A 74 13.39 1.73 15.45
N GLU A 75 12.64 0.94 16.20
CA GLU A 75 12.53 0.96 17.67
C GLU A 75 11.97 2.27 18.23
N ALA A 76 11.31 3.08 17.39
CA ALA A 76 10.50 4.16 17.91
C ALA A 76 9.33 3.59 18.75
N GLU A 77 8.90 4.35 19.75
CA GLU A 77 7.87 3.90 20.67
C GLU A 77 6.85 4.98 20.96
N THR A 78 5.66 4.52 21.33
CA THR A 78 4.64 5.30 22.05
C THR A 78 4.41 4.67 23.43
N ASP A 79 3.39 5.14 24.14
CA ASP A 79 2.97 4.52 25.40
C ASP A 79 2.51 3.08 25.16
N ASN A 80 1.80 2.82 24.05
CA ASN A 80 1.18 1.52 23.77
C ASN A 80 1.89 0.67 22.72
N TYR A 81 2.70 1.27 21.85
CA TYR A 81 3.21 0.61 20.64
C TYR A 81 4.72 0.73 20.46
N LEU A 82 5.32 -0.30 19.86
CA LEU A 82 6.71 -0.35 19.38
C LEU A 82 6.71 -0.49 17.86
N PHE A 83 7.52 0.32 17.18
CA PHE A 83 7.65 0.33 15.73
C PHE A 83 8.93 -0.36 15.29
N LEU A 84 8.80 -1.40 14.46
CA LEU A 84 9.92 -2.20 13.98
C LEU A 84 9.98 -2.16 12.45
N ASN A 85 11.18 -2.00 11.88
CA ASN A 85 11.40 -2.09 10.45
C ASN A 85 12.33 -3.28 10.23
N ILE A 86 11.77 -4.38 9.74
CA ILE A 86 12.47 -5.66 9.58
C ILE A 86 12.34 -6.06 8.11
N ASN A 87 13.46 -6.23 7.41
CA ASN A 87 13.49 -6.58 5.98
C ASN A 87 12.64 -5.64 5.11
N ASN A 88 12.72 -4.33 5.35
CA ASN A 88 11.94 -3.29 4.68
C ASN A 88 10.41 -3.44 4.84
N LYS A 89 9.97 -4.13 5.89
CA LYS A 89 8.57 -4.21 6.29
C LYS A 89 8.37 -3.55 7.63
N PHE A 90 7.31 -2.77 7.73
CA PHE A 90 7.00 -2.00 8.92
C PHE A 90 5.99 -2.75 9.79
N PHE A 91 6.43 -3.12 11.00
CA PHE A 91 5.65 -3.85 11.99
C PHE A 91 5.36 -2.94 13.19
N ILE A 92 4.17 -3.09 13.73
CA ILE A 92 3.74 -2.44 14.97
C ILE A 92 3.46 -3.55 15.98
N GLU A 93 4.11 -3.49 17.13
CA GLU A 93 3.85 -4.39 18.25
C GLU A 93 3.10 -3.68 19.37
N ASP A 94 2.13 -4.38 19.97
CA ASP A 94 1.41 -3.92 21.16
C ASP A 94 2.24 -4.25 22.41
N LYS A 95 2.72 -3.22 23.12
CA LYS A 95 3.59 -3.35 24.30
C LYS A 95 2.90 -4.06 25.47
N ARG A 96 1.58 -4.15 25.49
CA ARG A 96 0.82 -4.81 26.57
C ARG A 96 0.92 -6.33 26.49
N ASN A 97 1.08 -6.88 25.29
CA ASN A 97 1.05 -8.32 25.05
C ASN A 97 2.20 -8.84 24.19
N ASN A 98 3.09 -7.97 23.71
CA ASN A 98 4.23 -8.28 22.85
C ASN A 98 3.84 -9.07 21.60
N LYS A 99 2.67 -8.77 21.03
CA LYS A 99 2.21 -9.35 19.76
C LYS A 99 2.21 -8.28 18.69
N THR A 100 2.43 -8.71 17.46
CA THR A 100 2.22 -7.89 16.27
C THR A 100 0.77 -7.41 16.25
N HIS A 101 0.61 -6.09 16.39
CA HIS A 101 -0.64 -5.38 16.19
C HIS A 101 -0.93 -5.29 14.69
N SER A 102 0.00 -4.77 13.90
CA SER A 102 -0.19 -4.64 12.45
C SER A 102 1.11 -4.70 11.67
N GLU A 103 1.01 -5.17 10.43
CA GLU A 103 1.99 -4.99 9.37
C GLU A 103 1.43 -3.90 8.44
N LEU A 104 2.22 -2.87 8.16
CA LEU A 104 1.84 -1.76 7.29
C LEU A 104 2.53 -1.92 5.94
N ASP A 105 1.80 -1.63 4.86
CA ASP A 105 2.31 -1.76 3.50
C ASP A 105 3.28 -0.61 3.19
N GLU A 106 2.86 0.66 3.36
CA GLU A 106 3.74 1.82 3.19
C GLU A 106 3.21 3.07 3.93
N PHE A 107 4.10 3.98 4.35
CA PHE A 107 3.71 5.17 5.10
C PHE A 107 4.61 6.38 4.78
N ALA A 108 3.99 7.55 4.61
CA ALA A 108 4.71 8.79 4.31
C ALA A 108 4.12 9.98 5.06
N ILE A 109 4.89 11.06 5.19
CA ILE A 109 4.35 12.38 5.54
C ILE A 109 4.25 13.22 4.26
N ILE A 110 3.06 13.75 3.98
CA ILE A 110 2.75 14.61 2.84
C ILE A 110 2.28 15.96 3.36
N ASP A 111 3.00 17.04 3.10
CA ASP A 111 2.68 18.38 3.61
C ASP A 111 2.44 18.44 5.13
N GLY A 112 3.19 17.62 5.88
CA GLY A 112 3.05 17.51 7.34
C GLY A 112 1.90 16.60 7.80
N LEU A 113 1.13 16.00 6.89
CA LEU A 113 0.10 15.01 7.19
C LEU A 113 0.68 13.59 7.10
N PRO A 114 0.66 12.80 8.19
CA PRO A 114 0.82 11.35 8.16
C PRO A 114 -0.17 10.67 7.20
N VAL A 115 0.30 9.88 6.24
CA VAL A 115 -0.55 9.15 5.29
C VAL A 115 -0.12 7.69 5.23
N LEU A 116 -1.05 6.80 5.62
CA LEU A 116 -0.92 5.36 5.47
C LEU A 116 -1.41 4.93 4.09
N PHE A 117 -0.59 4.18 3.37
CA PHE A 117 -0.97 3.53 2.13
C PHE A 117 -1.15 2.03 2.38
N GLU A 118 -2.29 1.49 1.93
CA GLU A 118 -2.56 0.05 1.95
C GLU A 118 -2.84 -0.41 0.51
N VAL A 119 -2.18 -1.49 0.09
CA VAL A 119 -2.32 -2.09 -1.23
C VAL A 119 -3.08 -3.41 -1.09
N LYS A 120 -4.16 -3.57 -1.85
CA LYS A 120 -4.92 -4.83 -1.88
C LYS A 120 -5.23 -5.24 -3.30
N THR A 121 -4.44 -6.20 -3.78
CA THR A 121 -4.53 -6.73 -5.14
C THR A 121 -5.59 -7.84 -5.30
N GLY A 122 -6.01 -8.46 -4.20
CA GLY A 122 -6.76 -9.72 -4.20
C GLY A 122 -5.87 -10.94 -4.51
N SER A 123 -6.41 -12.16 -4.39
CA SER A 123 -5.72 -13.38 -4.81
C SER A 123 -5.81 -13.60 -6.32
N TYR A 124 -4.67 -13.96 -6.91
CA TYR A 124 -4.52 -14.25 -8.33
C TYR A 124 -4.45 -15.74 -8.65
N LYS A 125 -4.41 -16.62 -7.63
CA LYS A 125 -4.56 -18.07 -7.82
C LYS A 125 -6.01 -18.45 -8.11
N ASP A 126 -6.22 -19.71 -8.49
CA ASP A 126 -7.24 -20.23 -9.41
C ASP A 126 -8.69 -19.66 -9.38
N GLY A 127 -9.36 -19.67 -10.52
CA GLY A 127 -10.62 -18.94 -10.83
C GLY A 127 -11.91 -19.49 -10.22
N SER A 128 -11.83 -20.18 -9.08
CA SER A 128 -13.05 -20.70 -8.44
C SER A 128 -13.91 -19.55 -7.90
N ARG A 129 -15.25 -19.67 -8.06
CA ARG A 129 -16.23 -18.71 -7.50
C ARG A 129 -16.05 -18.50 -5.98
N VAL A 130 -15.49 -19.48 -5.27
CA VAL A 130 -15.24 -19.41 -3.83
C VAL A 130 -14.08 -18.45 -3.51
N LEU A 131 -13.01 -18.49 -4.30
CA LEU A 131 -11.87 -17.58 -4.13
C LEU A 131 -12.22 -16.14 -4.52
N GLU A 132 -13.06 -15.93 -5.53
CA GLU A 132 -13.54 -14.59 -5.90
C GLU A 132 -14.32 -13.91 -4.75
N LYS A 133 -15.17 -14.67 -4.05
CA LYS A 133 -15.87 -14.18 -2.85
C LYS A 133 -14.88 -13.82 -1.74
N ASN A 134 -13.84 -14.62 -1.52
CA ASN A 134 -12.84 -14.35 -0.49
C ASN A 134 -11.99 -13.11 -0.82
N ASN A 135 -11.66 -12.89 -2.10
CA ASN A 135 -10.93 -11.70 -2.53
C ASN A 135 -11.74 -10.43 -2.35
N HIS A 136 -13.01 -10.47 -2.73
CA HIS A 136 -13.91 -9.35 -2.51
C HIS A 136 -14.04 -9.04 -1.01
N ARG A 137 -14.12 -10.07 -0.16
CA ARG A 137 -14.11 -9.90 1.30
C ARG A 137 -12.83 -9.26 1.83
N LYS A 138 -11.64 -9.60 1.30
CA LYS A 138 -10.37 -8.97 1.72
C LYS A 138 -10.36 -7.47 1.40
N ILE A 139 -10.78 -7.11 0.19
CA ILE A 139 -10.86 -5.70 -0.23
C ILE A 139 -11.94 -4.95 0.55
N GLN A 140 -13.11 -5.56 0.76
CA GLN A 140 -14.16 -4.98 1.59
C GLN A 140 -13.69 -4.80 3.04
N TYR A 141 -12.93 -5.76 3.58
CA TYR A 141 -12.37 -5.68 4.92
C TYR A 141 -11.40 -4.50 5.06
N ALA A 142 -10.56 -4.25 4.05
CA ALA A 142 -9.69 -3.08 3.98
C ALA A 142 -10.46 -1.74 4.02
N MET A 143 -11.69 -1.71 3.51
CA MET A 143 -12.53 -0.50 3.50
C MET A 143 -13.30 -0.24 4.80
N ARG A 144 -13.31 -1.19 5.75
CA ARG A 144 -14.10 -1.02 6.97
C ARG A 144 -13.43 -0.03 7.91
N LEU A 145 -14.20 0.93 8.44
CA LEU A 145 -13.68 1.96 9.34
C LEU A 145 -13.04 1.38 10.60
N ASP A 146 -13.62 0.33 11.20
CA ASP A 146 -13.05 -0.30 12.40
C ASP A 146 -11.65 -0.89 12.14
N ARG A 147 -11.39 -1.36 10.91
CA ARG A 147 -10.06 -1.80 10.50
C ARG A 147 -9.14 -0.60 10.26
N VAL A 148 -9.61 0.42 9.56
CA VAL A 148 -8.80 1.61 9.27
C VAL A 148 -8.36 2.25 10.60
N GLU A 149 -9.29 2.46 11.53
CA GLU A 149 -9.02 2.93 12.89
C GLU A 149 -7.99 2.07 13.62
N TYR A 150 -8.11 0.74 13.49
CA TYR A 150 -7.15 -0.18 14.08
C TYR A 150 -5.72 0.02 13.54
N LEU A 151 -5.57 0.27 12.23
CA LEU A 151 -4.26 0.48 11.59
C LEU A 151 -3.68 1.86 11.87
N ILE A 152 -4.51 2.92 11.84
CA ILE A 152 -4.03 4.30 11.97
C ILE A 152 -3.78 4.71 13.42
N ARG A 153 -4.48 4.12 14.40
CA ARG A 153 -4.39 4.54 15.81
C ARG A 153 -2.95 4.57 16.36
N PRO A 154 -2.09 3.58 16.13
CA PRO A 154 -0.69 3.66 16.55
C PRO A 154 0.06 4.85 15.93
N LEU A 155 -0.22 5.14 14.66
CA LEU A 155 0.40 6.27 13.94
C LEU A 155 -0.09 7.60 14.50
N GLU A 156 -1.40 7.73 14.76
CA GLU A 156 -1.97 8.93 15.38
C GLU A 156 -1.42 9.16 16.79
N GLU A 157 -1.19 8.09 17.56
CA GLU A 157 -0.52 8.17 18.88
C GLU A 157 0.92 8.67 18.73
N TYR A 158 1.66 8.18 17.73
CA TYR A 158 3.06 8.57 17.50
C TYR A 158 3.20 10.01 17.02
N PHE A 159 2.38 10.45 16.06
CA PHE A 159 2.46 11.79 15.48
C PHE A 159 1.69 12.85 16.26
N GLY A 160 0.79 12.45 17.16
CA GLY A 160 -0.10 13.36 17.87
C GLY A 160 -1.08 14.11 16.94
N SER A 161 -1.33 13.56 15.74
CA SER A 161 -2.15 14.17 14.70
C SER A 161 -2.97 13.11 13.95
N LYS A 162 -3.98 13.54 13.21
CA LYS A 162 -4.79 12.64 12.38
C LYS A 162 -3.96 12.06 11.23
N CYS A 163 -4.25 10.81 10.87
CA CYS A 163 -3.64 10.18 9.70
C CYS A 163 -4.62 10.13 8.52
N GLY A 164 -4.11 10.43 7.33
CA GLY A 164 -4.75 10.07 6.07
C GLY A 164 -4.61 8.57 5.79
N TYR A 165 -5.55 8.03 5.01
CA TYR A 165 -5.54 6.63 4.61
C TYR A 165 -5.83 6.50 3.11
N VAL A 166 -4.94 5.85 2.38
CA VAL A 166 -5.05 5.63 0.94
C VAL A 166 -5.07 4.13 0.66
N LEU A 167 -6.17 3.64 0.12
CA LEU A 167 -6.33 2.24 -0.28
C LEU A 167 -6.17 2.11 -1.80
N LEU A 168 -5.15 1.37 -2.24
CA LEU A 168 -4.91 1.04 -3.65
C LEU A 168 -5.45 -0.34 -3.99
N ILE A 169 -6.38 -0.41 -4.95
CA ILE A 169 -7.04 -1.66 -5.36
C ILE A 169 -7.16 -1.76 -6.89
N PRO A 170 -7.37 -2.97 -7.46
CA PRO A 170 -7.63 -3.11 -8.88
C PRO A 170 -8.85 -2.28 -9.33
N GLN A 171 -8.80 -1.77 -10.56
CA GLN A 171 -9.81 -0.87 -11.09
C GLN A 171 -11.23 -1.46 -11.06
N ASP A 172 -11.36 -2.77 -11.26
CA ASP A 172 -12.62 -3.52 -11.22
C ASP A 172 -13.15 -3.77 -9.80
N TYR A 173 -12.53 -3.19 -8.76
CA TYR A 173 -13.08 -3.14 -7.40
C TYR A 173 -13.51 -1.74 -6.98
N ILE A 174 -13.29 -0.71 -7.80
CA ILE A 174 -13.73 0.66 -7.51
C ILE A 174 -15.16 0.82 -8.03
N TYR A 175 -16.11 0.93 -7.09
CA TYR A 175 -17.53 1.00 -7.37
C TYR A 175 -18.13 2.14 -6.54
N PRO A 176 -18.38 3.32 -7.14
CA PRO A 176 -18.82 4.52 -6.40
C PRO A 176 -20.15 4.33 -5.63
N TYR A 177 -20.92 3.28 -5.92
CA TYR A 177 -22.18 2.96 -5.22
C TYR A 177 -22.02 2.05 -4.00
N SER A 178 -20.83 1.48 -3.76
CA SER A 178 -20.57 0.65 -2.59
C SER A 178 -20.72 1.46 -1.30
N SER A 179 -21.50 0.97 -0.33
CA SER A 179 -21.65 1.64 0.98
C SER A 179 -20.32 1.80 1.70
N LEU A 180 -19.48 0.76 1.67
CA LEU A 180 -18.14 0.78 2.29
C LEU A 180 -17.22 1.82 1.65
N GLN A 181 -17.29 2.01 0.33
CA GLN A 181 -16.46 3.02 -0.34
C GLN A 181 -16.92 4.43 0.02
N ARG A 182 -18.23 4.67 0.04
CA ARG A 182 -18.79 5.96 0.47
C ARG A 182 -18.45 6.26 1.92
N GLU A 183 -18.52 5.26 2.79
CA GLU A 183 -18.20 5.39 4.20
C GLU A 183 -16.72 5.69 4.41
N LEU A 184 -15.82 4.98 3.73
CA LEU A 184 -14.37 5.26 3.79
C LEU A 184 -14.07 6.69 3.31
N ILE A 185 -14.63 7.09 2.17
CA ILE A 185 -14.42 8.44 1.59
C ILE A 185 -14.97 9.53 2.51
N ALA A 186 -16.13 9.30 3.13
CA ALA A 186 -16.71 10.24 4.09
C ALA A 186 -15.85 10.43 5.36
N ASN A 187 -14.90 9.52 5.62
CA ASN A 187 -13.98 9.58 6.76
C ASN A 187 -12.54 9.90 6.31
N ASN A 188 -12.39 10.68 5.24
CA ASN A 188 -11.10 11.13 4.68
C ASN A 188 -10.20 10.00 4.15
N GLY A 189 -10.77 8.81 3.92
CA GLY A 189 -10.08 7.77 3.19
C GLY A 189 -10.10 8.03 1.69
N ILE A 190 -9.04 7.66 1.00
CA ILE A 190 -8.92 7.76 -0.46
C ILE A 190 -8.87 6.36 -1.03
N ILE A 191 -9.62 6.13 -2.11
CA ILE A 191 -9.56 4.89 -2.87
C ILE A 191 -8.96 5.21 -4.22
N SER A 192 -7.84 4.56 -4.52
CA SER A 192 -7.12 4.73 -5.77
C SER A 192 -6.97 3.41 -6.52
N SER A 193 -6.80 3.50 -7.84
CA SER A 193 -6.57 2.33 -8.67
C SER A 193 -5.10 1.96 -8.71
N LEU A 194 -4.82 0.67 -8.79
CA LEU A 194 -3.48 0.17 -9.14
C LEU A 194 -3.15 0.32 -10.64
N GLY A 195 -4.05 0.90 -11.45
CA GLY A 195 -3.84 1.12 -12.89
C GLY A 195 -4.12 -0.11 -13.75
N PHE A 196 -4.59 -1.22 -13.16
CA PHE A 196 -4.95 -2.44 -13.87
C PHE A 196 -6.25 -3.04 -13.33
N LYS A 197 -6.90 -3.87 -14.16
CA LYS A 197 -7.98 -4.77 -13.70
C LYS A 197 -7.38 -6.05 -13.16
N ARG A 198 -8.05 -6.68 -12.18
CA ARG A 198 -7.59 -7.96 -11.59
C ARG A 198 -7.28 -9.02 -12.65
N LYS A 199 -8.16 -9.17 -13.65
CA LYS A 199 -7.98 -10.18 -14.72
C LYS A 199 -6.74 -9.89 -15.58
N GLU A 200 -6.52 -8.63 -15.93
CA GLU A 200 -5.37 -8.21 -16.72
C GLU A 200 -4.06 -8.48 -15.97
N PHE A 201 -4.01 -8.09 -14.70
CA PHE A 201 -2.87 -8.37 -13.85
C PHE A 201 -2.60 -9.87 -13.71
N ARG A 202 -3.66 -10.65 -13.54
CA ARG A 202 -3.60 -12.10 -13.38
C ARG A 202 -3.08 -12.84 -14.61
N TYR A 203 -3.63 -12.52 -15.78
CA TYR A 203 -3.51 -13.36 -16.97
C TYR A 203 -2.48 -12.85 -17.97
N ASN A 204 -2.10 -11.57 -17.85
CA ASN A 204 -1.12 -10.95 -18.74
C ASN A 204 0.15 -10.59 -17.96
N ILE A 205 0.03 -9.70 -16.96
CA ILE A 205 1.19 -9.11 -16.28
C ILE A 205 1.94 -10.15 -15.44
N ILE A 206 1.28 -10.80 -14.48
CA ILE A 206 1.95 -11.77 -13.59
C ILE A 206 2.60 -12.93 -14.37
N PRO A 207 1.94 -13.57 -15.36
CA PRO A 207 2.58 -14.63 -16.14
C PRO A 207 3.80 -14.16 -16.93
N GLU A 208 3.77 -12.94 -17.46
CA GLU A 208 4.92 -12.34 -18.15
C GLU A 208 6.08 -12.11 -17.18
N LEU A 209 5.81 -11.47 -16.03
CA LEU A 209 6.81 -11.27 -14.98
C LEU A 209 7.39 -12.58 -14.46
N ILE A 210 6.57 -13.62 -14.28
CA ILE A 210 7.05 -14.94 -13.86
C ILE A 210 7.97 -15.56 -14.92
N ARG A 211 7.67 -15.40 -16.21
CA ARG A 211 8.56 -15.86 -17.29
C ARG A 211 9.89 -15.13 -17.22
N ASP A 212 9.86 -13.81 -17.08
CA ASP A 212 11.07 -12.99 -16.97
C ASP A 212 11.89 -13.34 -15.71
N PHE A 213 11.21 -13.65 -14.59
CA PHE A 213 11.85 -14.14 -13.37
C PHE A 213 12.56 -15.49 -13.57
N ASN A 214 11.92 -16.43 -14.27
CA ASN A 214 12.47 -17.77 -14.51
C ASN A 214 13.51 -17.82 -15.64
N PHE A 215 13.57 -16.82 -16.52
CA PHE A 215 14.63 -16.68 -17.53
C PHE A 215 15.93 -16.05 -17.00
N ILE A 216 15.95 -15.59 -15.73
CA ILE A 216 17.18 -15.13 -15.05
C ILE A 216 17.87 -16.28 -14.29
N GLN A 217 17.40 -17.52 -14.44
CA GLN A 217 18.11 -18.72 -14.02
C GLN A 217 18.77 -19.40 -15.22
N ASP A 218 19.86 -18.82 -15.72
CA ASP A 218 20.92 -19.50 -16.48
C ASP A 218 22.28 -18.88 -16.12
#